data_AF-A0A353T9B5-F1
#
_entry.id   AF-A0A353T9B5-F1
#
_cell.length_a   1.000
_cell.length_b   1.000
_cell.length_c   1.000
_cell.angle_alpha   90.00
_cell.angle_beta   90.00
_cell.angle_gamma   90.00
#
_symmetry.space_group_name_H-M   'P 1'
#
loop_
_entity.id
_entity.type
_entity.pdbx_description
1 polymer ?
#
loop_
_entity_poly.entity_id
_entity_poly.type
_entity_poly.pdbx_seq_one_letter_code
_entity_poly.pdbx_strand_id
1 'polypeptide(L)' 'MKKMKFMNPENNYVETSDNCGLWVFLFPQIYFAAKGVWTHLVASVLLMPFTLGLSWLIYPFFAGQVVRTHYLRKGWKEV' A
#
# COMPACT_ATOMS: atom_id res chain seq x y z
N MET A 1 6.23 -10.03 -7.60
CA MET A 1 6.07 -9.49 -6.22
C MET A 1 5.36 -10.54 -5.39
N LYS A 2 5.75 -10.73 -4.12
CA LYS A 2 5.24 -11.83 -3.29
C LYS A 2 3.82 -11.51 -2.79
N LYS A 3 2.91 -12.49 -2.89
CA LYS A 3 1.59 -12.46 -2.24
C LYS A 3 1.80 -12.47 -0.72
N MET A 4 1.23 -11.49 -0.03
CA MET A 4 1.27 -11.36 1.43
C MET A 4 -0.13 -11.55 1.99
N LYS A 5 -0.25 -12.18 3.16
CA LYS A 5 -1.50 -12.23 3.90
C LYS A 5 -1.29 -11.65 5.29
N PHE A 6 -2.26 -10.88 5.75
CA PHE A 6 -2.24 -10.27 7.07
C PHE A 6 -3.51 -10.66 7.82
N MET A 7 -3.35 -11.26 8.99
CA MET A 7 -4.45 -11.63 9.87
C MET A 7 -4.63 -10.57 10.95
N ASN A 8 -5.86 -10.07 11.10
CA ASN A 8 -6.24 -9.26 12.24
C ASN A 8 -6.44 -10.17 13.47
N PRO A 9 -5.66 -9.99 14.56
CA PRO A 9 -5.77 -10.82 15.75
C PRO A 9 -7.09 -10.63 16.51
N GLU A 10 -7.81 -9.52 16.29
CA GLU A 10 -9.03 -9.20 17.05
C GLU A 10 -10.27 -9.97 16.54
N ASN A 11 -10.31 -10.29 15.24
CA ASN A 11 -11.48 -10.91 14.61
C ASN A 11 -11.15 -12.06 13.66
N ASN A 12 -9.88 -12.48 13.58
CA ASN A 12 -9.36 -13.51 12.69
C ASN A 12 -9.57 -13.24 11.18
N TYR A 13 -9.88 -12.00 10.79
CA TYR A 13 -10.00 -11.63 9.38
C TYR A 13 -8.64 -11.69 8.68
N VAL A 14 -8.58 -12.29 7.50
CA VAL A 14 -7.35 -12.41 6.70
C VAL A 14 -7.46 -11.54 5.45
N GLU A 15 -6.66 -10.49 5.41
CA GLU A 15 -6.50 -9.64 4.23
C GLU A 15 -5.39 -10.19 3.34
N THR A 16 -5.69 -10.36 2.06
CA THR A 16 -4.68 -10.72 1.06
C THR A 16 -4.23 -9.48 0.30
N SER A 17 -2.91 -9.26 0.27
CA SER A 17 -2.28 -8.19 -0.50
C SER A 17 -1.33 -8.79 -1.53
N ASP A 18 -1.73 -8.74 -2.80
CA ASP A 18 -0.95 -9.24 -3.92
C ASP A 18 -0.67 -8.13 -4.93
N ASN A 19 0.42 -8.30 -5.69
CA ASN A 19 0.80 -7.41 -6.79
C ASN A 19 0.76 -5.91 -6.41
N CYS A 20 1.15 -5.58 -5.17
CA CYS A 20 1.03 -4.25 -4.59
C CYS A 20 1.65 -3.17 -5.51
N GLY A 21 2.83 -3.44 -6.05
CA GLY A 21 3.50 -2.49 -6.95
C GLY A 21 2.78 -2.30 -8.28
N LEU A 22 2.17 -3.35 -8.86
CA LEU A 22 1.39 -3.23 -10.09
C LEU A 22 0.15 -2.35 -9.86
N TRP A 23 -0.57 -2.60 -8.76
CA TRP A 23 -1.75 -1.80 -8.42
C TRP A 23 -1.40 -0.34 -8.11
N VAL A 24 -0.27 -0.10 -7.45
CA VAL A 24 0.24 1.26 -7.22
C VAL A 24 0.72 1.92 -8.52
N PHE A 25 1.25 1.14 -9.48
CA PHE A 25 1.64 1.65 -10.80
C PHE A 25 0.42 2.01 -11.66
N LEU A 26 -0.68 1.26 -11.59
CA LEU A 26 -1.87 1.56 -12.39
C LEU A 26 -2.76 2.61 -11.72
N PHE A 27 -2.98 2.48 -10.40
CA PHE A 27 -3.94 3.29 -9.66
C PHE A 27 -3.46 3.56 -8.21
N PRO A 28 -2.43 4.41 -8.00
CA PRO A 28 -1.83 4.60 -6.68
C PRO A 28 -2.81 5.10 -5.63
N GLN A 29 -3.64 6.09 -5.99
CA GLN A 29 -4.59 6.71 -5.08
C GLN A 29 -5.71 5.72 -4.68
N ILE A 30 -6.26 4.98 -5.66
CA ILE A 30 -7.33 4.00 -5.42
C ILE A 30 -6.80 2.86 -4.56
N TYR A 31 -5.60 2.36 -4.86
CA TYR A 31 -5.02 1.24 -4.11
C TYR A 31 -4.70 1.61 -2.66
N PHE A 32 -4.08 2.78 -2.43
CA PHE A 32 -3.81 3.25 -1.07
C PHE A 32 -5.09 3.55 -0.29
N ALA A 33 -6.13 4.08 -0.94
CA ALA A 33 -7.45 4.27 -0.32
C ALA A 33 -8.06 2.93 0.09
N ALA A 34 -8.07 1.95 -0.81
CA ALA A 34 -8.65 0.62 -0.56
C ALA A 34 -7.95 -0.11 0.61
N LYS A 35 -6.63 0.03 0.75
CA LYS A 35 -5.86 -0.53 1.87
C LYS A 35 -5.89 0.34 3.14
N GLY A 36 -6.50 1.52 3.07
CA GLY A 36 -6.58 2.49 4.16
C GLY A 36 -5.24 3.14 4.51
N VAL A 37 -4.29 3.19 3.56
CA VAL A 37 -2.96 3.80 3.72
C VAL A 37 -3.04 5.28 3.36
N TRP A 38 -3.67 6.08 4.22
CA TRP A 38 -3.98 7.48 3.95
C TRP A 38 -2.75 8.39 3.83
N THR A 39 -1.68 8.11 4.58
CA THR A 39 -0.44 8.91 4.53
C THR A 39 0.18 8.94 3.14
N HIS A 40 0.28 7.77 2.50
CA HIS A 40 0.85 7.65 1.16
C HIS A 40 -0.13 8.09 0.07
N LEU A 41 -1.44 7.96 0.30
CA LEU A 41 -2.44 8.59 -0.57
C LEU A 41 -2.23 10.10 -0.64
N VAL A 42 -2.22 10.78 0.51
CA VAL A 42 -2.04 12.25 0.57
C VAL A 42 -0.68 12.65 0.00
N ALA A 43 0.39 11.92 0.35
CA ALA A 43 1.72 12.19 -0.20
C ALA A 43 1.77 12.05 -1.72
N SER A 44 1.12 11.03 -2.30
CA SER A 44 1.06 10.84 -3.75
C SER A 44 0.33 11.98 -4.47
N VAL A 45 -0.76 12.48 -3.88
CA VAL A 45 -1.54 13.61 -4.43
C VAL A 45 -0.73 14.90 -4.35
N LEU A 46 -0.06 15.14 -3.21
CA LEU A 46 0.77 16.32 -3.03
C LEU A 46 2.00 16.31 -3.92
N LEU A 47 2.67 15.17 -4.12
CA LEU A 47 3.88 15.06 -4.95
C LEU A 47 3.61 15.11 -6.45
N MET A 48 2.38 14.83 -6.88
CA MET A 48 1.99 14.81 -8.29
C MET A 48 2.33 16.13 -9.03
N PRO A 49 1.94 17.32 -8.54
CA PRO A 49 2.31 18.59 -9.19
C PRO A 49 3.83 18.90 -9.11
N PHE A 50 4.52 18.54 -8.03
CA PHE A 50 5.94 18.88 -7.86
C PHE A 50 6.88 17.98 -8.67
N THR A 51 6.47 16.75 -8.93
CA THR A 51 7.30 15.76 -9.65
C THR A 51 6.83 15.52 -11.08
N LEU A 52 5.79 16.23 -11.53
CA LEU A 52 5.11 15.98 -12.80
C LEU A 52 4.73 14.50 -12.98
N GLY A 53 4.35 13.85 -11.89
CA GLY A 53 4.02 12.42 -11.86
C GLY A 53 5.22 11.46 -11.83
N LEU A 54 6.48 11.92 -11.82
CA LEU A 54 7.65 11.02 -11.76
C LEU A 54 7.71 10.22 -10.45
N SER A 55 7.20 10.77 -9.33
CA SER A 55 7.13 10.01 -8.08
C SER A 55 6.31 8.72 -8.22
N TRP A 56 5.33 8.72 -9.13
CA TRP A 56 4.50 7.55 -9.43
C TRP A 56 5.32 6.35 -9.89
N LEU A 57 6.42 6.55 -10.62
CA LEU A 57 7.24 5.46 -11.12
C LEU A 57 8.07 4.78 -10.02
N ILE A 58 8.36 5.49 -8.93
CA ILE A 58 9.18 5.01 -7.82
C ILE A 58 8.34 4.23 -6.80
N TYR A 59 7.12 4.68 -6.56
CA TYR A 59 6.21 4.09 -5.58
C TYR A 59 5.96 2.57 -5.70
N PRO A 60 5.83 1.97 -6.90
CA PRO A 60 5.65 0.54 -7.11
C PRO A 60 6.71 -0.33 -6.44
N PHE A 61 7.96 0.12 -6.40
CA PHE A 61 9.07 -0.60 -5.78
C PHE A 61 8.94 -0.67 -4.25
N PHE A 62 8.31 0.34 -3.64
CA PHE A 62 8.13 0.44 -2.19
C PHE A 62 6.72 0.02 -1.72
N ALA A 63 5.77 -0.14 -2.65
CA ALA A 63 4.37 -0.43 -2.35
C ALA A 63 4.18 -1.64 -1.41
N GLY A 64 4.90 -2.74 -1.66
CA GLY A 64 4.83 -3.93 -0.81
C GLY A 64 5.27 -3.66 0.63
N GLN A 65 6.38 -2.93 0.80
CA GLN A 65 6.89 -2.57 2.13
C GLN A 65 5.96 -1.59 2.85
N VAL A 66 5.38 -0.63 2.14
CA VAL A 66 4.40 0.33 2.68
C VAL A 66 3.18 -0.41 3.22
N VAL A 67 2.58 -1.30 2.41
CA VAL A 67 1.40 -2.09 2.81
C VAL A 67 1.72 -3.01 3.98
N ARG A 68 2.86 -3.71 3.93
CA ARG A 68 3.31 -4.57 5.04
C ARG A 68 3.47 -3.79 6.34
N THR A 69 4.19 -2.67 6.29
CA THR A 69 4.44 -1.82 7.47
C THR A 69 3.13 -1.28 8.03
N HIS A 70 2.18 -0.90 7.17
CA HIS A 70 0.85 -0.44 7.58
C HIS A 70 0.09 -1.48 8.39
N TYR A 71 -0.01 -2.72 7.91
CA TYR A 71 -0.69 -3.80 8.64
C TYR A 71 0.04 -4.18 9.93
N LEU A 72 1.37 -4.28 9.90
CA LEU A 72 2.16 -4.55 11.10
C LEU A 72 2.00 -3.46 12.18
N ARG A 73 1.95 -2.18 11.77
CA ARG A 73 1.69 -1.06 12.70
C ARG A 73 0.27 -1.07 13.28
N LYS A 74 -0.69 -1.66 12.57
CA LYS A 74 -2.04 -1.93 13.10
C LYS A 74 -2.08 -3.13 14.05
N GLY A 75 -0.96 -3.80 14.31
CA GLY A 75 -0.90 -5.00 15.16
C GLY A 75 -1.32 -6.29 14.45
N TRP A 76 -1.50 -6.26 13.12
CA TRP A 76 -1.83 -7.46 12.36
C TRP A 76 -0.60 -8.35 12.21
N LYS A 77 -0.84 -9.66 12.00
CA LYS A 77 0.23 -10.66 11.85
C LYS A 77 0.33 -11.11 10.40
N GLU A 78 1.54 -11.18 9.87
CA GLU A 78 1.81 -11.77 8.55
C GLU A 78 1.69 -13.30 8.65
N VAL A 79 0.86 -13.91 7.80
CA VAL A 79 0.52 -15.36 7.83
C VAL A 79 0.60 -16.03 6.46
#